data_AF-A0A952FM11-F1
#
_entry.id   AF-A0A952FM11-F1
#
_cell.length_a   1.000
_cell.length_b   1.000
_cell.length_c   1.000
_cell.angle_alpha   90.00
_cell.angle_beta   90.00
_cell.angle_gamma   90.00
#
_symmetry.space_group_name_H-M   'P 1'
#
loop_
_entity.id
_entity.type
_entity.pdbx_description
1 polymer ?
#
loop_
_entity_poly.entity_id
_entity_poly.type
_entity_poly.pdbx_seq_one_letter_code
_entity_poly.pdbx_strand_id
1 'polypeptide(L)'
;MRTFSVVTTCHAAGYAEYGRRMIETFDRHWPDEIPLILYRENFQPELPSDRIIVRDLVDSCPDLMDFKRRHADNPLAHGQTQRYRFKLSRNPYKNRIKLGERAWGAGFRWDAVRFAHKAFAIFHAAKTCDSDVLIWVDADSLFFAAPRWDELESFVPPDCFVGHLQRPTYTECGFIAYNLRHPATQEMLAAFERLYTEDGLFREYEFHDAYLFDVVRRQVEQAGHRSHDIAEGIGARAKHVLINSRLGRFMDHVKGGRKDAGHSGRNDLVVDRREAYWANSA
;
A
#
# COMPACT_ATOMS: atom_id res chain seq x y z
N MET A 1 -14.04 -5.78 21.03
CA MET A 1 -14.00 -5.56 19.57
C MET A 1 -12.81 -4.66 19.31
N ARG A 2 -11.93 -4.99 18.35
CA ARG A 2 -10.74 -4.17 18.10
C ARG A 2 -11.15 -2.84 17.45
N THR A 3 -10.40 -1.79 17.72
CA THR A 3 -10.58 -0.47 17.11
C THR A 3 -9.71 -0.34 15.85
N PHE A 4 -10.20 0.42 14.86
CA PHE A 4 -9.54 0.57 13.57
C PHE A 4 -9.35 2.05 13.24
N SER A 5 -8.24 2.36 12.57
CA SER A 5 -8.02 3.63 11.85
C SER A 5 -7.59 3.32 10.43
N VAL A 6 -8.02 4.14 9.47
CA VAL A 6 -7.51 4.09 8.10
C VAL A 6 -6.55 5.23 7.87
N VAL A 7 -5.46 5.01 7.13
CA VAL A 7 -4.50 6.04 6.75
C VAL A 7 -4.27 6.05 5.25
N THR A 8 -4.16 7.25 4.70
CA THR A 8 -3.76 7.48 3.31
C THR A 8 -2.89 8.72 3.18
N THR A 9 -2.22 8.87 2.04
CA THR A 9 -1.46 10.09 1.70
C THR A 9 -1.83 10.58 0.31
N CYS A 10 -1.86 11.89 0.14
CA CYS A 10 -2.13 12.50 -1.15
C CYS A 10 -1.33 13.79 -1.34
N HIS A 11 -1.02 14.11 -2.60
CA HIS A 11 -0.49 15.40 -3.03
C HIS A 11 -1.59 16.14 -3.80
N ALA A 12 -1.43 17.45 -4.01
CA ALA A 12 -2.47 18.30 -4.62
C ALA A 12 -3.05 17.76 -5.94
N ALA A 13 -2.20 17.33 -6.88
CA ALA A 13 -2.66 16.79 -8.17
C ALA A 13 -3.41 15.46 -8.01
N GLY A 14 -2.89 14.54 -7.19
CA GLY A 14 -3.57 13.29 -6.87
C GLY A 14 -4.91 13.50 -6.17
N TYR A 15 -5.03 14.54 -5.33
CA TYR A 15 -6.30 14.88 -4.69
C TYR A 15 -7.36 15.30 -5.71
N ALA A 16 -6.97 16.17 -6.66
CA ALA A 16 -7.85 16.63 -7.73
C ALA A 16 -8.25 15.48 -8.69
N GLU A 17 -7.34 14.56 -8.97
CA GLU A 17 -7.57 13.45 -9.91
C GLU A 17 -8.42 12.32 -9.28
N TYR A 18 -8.13 11.93 -8.04
CA TYR A 18 -8.76 10.75 -7.42
C TYR A 18 -8.99 10.86 -5.90
N GLY A 19 -8.16 11.62 -5.18
CA GLY A 19 -8.17 11.62 -3.71
C GLY A 19 -9.44 12.20 -3.10
N ARG A 20 -10.04 13.22 -3.72
CA ARG A 20 -11.34 13.75 -3.29
C ARG A 20 -12.42 12.66 -3.29
N ARG A 21 -12.53 11.93 -4.40
CA ARG A 21 -13.50 10.83 -4.56
C ARG A 21 -13.24 9.69 -3.57
N MET A 22 -11.98 9.37 -3.30
CA MET A 22 -11.62 8.38 -2.28
C MET A 22 -12.14 8.78 -0.90
N ILE A 23 -11.94 10.04 -0.49
CA ILE A 23 -12.39 10.57 0.80
C ILE A 23 -13.92 10.59 0.89
N GLU A 24 -14.58 11.12 -0.14
CA GLU A 24 -16.06 11.19 -0.18
C GLU A 24 -16.71 9.81 -0.14
N THR A 25 -16.14 8.83 -0.84
CA THR A 25 -16.67 7.46 -0.81
C THR A 25 -16.30 6.70 0.44
N PHE A 26 -15.13 6.97 1.02
CA PHE A 26 -14.79 6.44 2.35
C PHE A 26 -15.82 6.92 3.36
N ASP A 27 -16.03 8.23 3.45
CA ASP A 27 -16.97 8.87 4.37
C ASP A 27 -18.39 8.31 4.24
N ARG A 28 -18.85 8.13 3.00
CA ARG A 28 -20.18 7.58 2.71
C ARG A 28 -20.37 6.12 3.13
N HIS A 29 -19.33 5.30 3.04
CA HIS A 29 -19.49 3.84 3.07
C HIS A 29 -18.84 3.15 4.27
N TRP A 30 -17.70 3.62 4.76
CA TRP A 30 -17.06 2.99 5.91
C TRP A 30 -17.81 3.28 7.22
N PRO A 31 -17.75 2.39 8.23
CA PRO A 31 -18.34 2.64 9.54
C PRO A 31 -17.90 3.99 10.14
N ASP A 32 -18.84 4.70 10.76
CA ASP A 32 -18.62 6.07 11.27
C ASP A 32 -17.60 6.13 12.41
N GLU A 33 -17.41 5.02 13.13
CA GLU A 33 -16.45 4.89 14.21
C GLU A 33 -14.99 4.79 13.72
N ILE A 34 -14.76 4.60 12.42
CA ILE A 34 -13.43 4.41 11.85
C ILE A 34 -12.96 5.70 11.17
N PRO A 35 -12.02 6.44 11.76
CA PRO A 35 -11.52 7.65 11.15
C PRO A 35 -10.62 7.36 9.94
N LEU A 36 -10.58 8.32 9.01
CA LEU A 36 -9.56 8.36 7.96
C LEU A 36 -8.54 9.44 8.30
N ILE A 37 -7.29 9.02 8.50
CA ILE A 37 -6.14 9.90 8.68
C ILE A 37 -5.58 10.22 7.29
N LEU A 38 -5.81 11.44 6.83
CA LEU A 38 -5.31 11.95 5.55
C LEU A 38 -4.04 12.76 5.77
N TYR A 39 -2.90 12.24 5.28
CA TYR A 39 -1.69 13.03 5.13
C TYR A 39 -1.75 13.81 3.83
N ARG A 40 -1.81 15.13 3.92
CA ARG A 40 -1.78 16.03 2.75
C ARG A 40 -0.38 16.58 2.53
N GLU A 41 -0.05 16.84 1.27
CA GLU A 41 1.15 17.57 0.88
C GLU A 41 0.76 18.77 0.01
N ASN A 42 0.91 19.97 0.57
CA ASN A 42 0.74 21.26 -0.12
C ASN A 42 -0.67 21.52 -0.68
N PHE A 43 -1.73 21.11 0.01
CA PHE A 43 -3.10 21.50 -0.32
C PHE A 43 -4.02 21.45 0.91
N GLN A 44 -5.18 22.11 0.81
CA GLN A 44 -6.26 22.00 1.79
C GLN A 44 -7.40 21.16 1.21
N PRO A 45 -7.74 20.01 1.81
CA PRO A 45 -8.88 19.20 1.35
C PRO A 45 -10.22 19.84 1.74
N GLU A 46 -11.23 19.65 0.90
CA GLU A 46 -12.64 19.73 1.30
C GLU A 46 -12.99 18.47 2.10
N LEU A 47 -13.55 18.64 3.30
CA LEU A 47 -13.88 17.54 4.20
C LEU A 47 -15.39 17.28 4.22
N PRO A 48 -15.84 16.04 3.95
CA PRO A 48 -17.25 15.69 4.04
C PRO A 48 -17.75 15.59 5.49
N SER A 49 -16.87 15.29 6.45
CA SER A 49 -17.17 15.23 7.88
C SER A 49 -15.92 15.35 8.75
N ASP A 50 -16.12 15.49 10.07
CA ASP A 50 -15.05 15.57 11.09
C ASP A 50 -14.30 14.24 11.30
N ARG A 51 -14.79 13.12 10.73
CA ARG A 51 -14.11 11.82 10.83
C ARG A 51 -12.84 11.74 9.98
N ILE A 52 -12.66 12.70 9.07
CA ILE A 52 -11.46 12.82 8.24
C ILE A 52 -10.43 13.68 8.99
N ILE A 53 -9.44 13.02 9.58
CA ILE A 53 -8.39 13.66 10.37
C ILE A 53 -7.26 14.08 9.42
N VAL A 54 -7.12 15.38 9.19
CA VAL A 54 -6.08 15.92 8.30
C VAL A 54 -4.77 16.13 9.06
N ARG A 55 -3.67 15.66 8.47
CA ARG A 55 -2.29 15.90 8.92
C ARG A 55 -1.50 16.51 7.78
N ASP A 56 -0.70 17.54 8.06
CA ASP A 56 0.31 17.98 7.10
C ASP A 56 1.47 16.99 7.10
N LEU A 57 1.83 16.47 5.93
CA LEU A 57 2.88 15.46 5.79
C LEU A 57 4.28 16.01 6.11
N VAL A 58 4.55 17.26 5.77
CA VAL A 58 5.85 17.92 6.00
C VAL A 58 6.05 18.18 7.49
N ASP A 59 5.03 18.72 8.15
CA ASP A 59 5.07 19.04 9.58
C ASP A 59 5.07 17.78 10.45
N SER A 60 4.32 16.74 10.04
CA SER A 60 4.20 15.50 10.82
C SER A 60 5.41 14.57 10.66
N CYS A 61 6.12 14.63 9.54
CA CYS A 61 7.18 13.68 9.20
C CYS A 61 8.52 14.39 8.93
N PRO A 62 9.20 14.94 9.95
CA PRO A 62 10.50 15.60 9.77
C PRO A 62 11.56 14.66 9.18
N ASP A 63 11.54 13.37 9.53
CA ASP A 63 12.47 12.38 8.98
C ASP A 63 12.28 12.13 7.47
N LEU A 64 11.06 12.30 6.94
CA LEU A 64 10.82 12.31 5.49
C LEU A 64 11.51 13.51 4.84
N MET A 65 11.44 14.67 5.47
CA MET A 65 12.07 15.89 4.97
C MET A 65 13.59 15.77 5.00
N ASP A 66 14.14 15.17 6.05
CA ASP A 66 15.56 14.84 6.12
C ASP A 66 15.98 13.84 5.05
N PHE A 67 15.21 12.77 4.82
CA PHE A 67 15.47 11.83 3.73
C PHE A 67 15.46 12.53 2.36
N LYS A 68 14.44 13.36 2.09
CA LYS A 68 14.33 14.13 0.84
C LYS A 68 15.51 15.09 0.66
N ARG A 69 15.94 15.77 1.73
CA ARG A 69 17.07 16.70 1.70
C ARG A 69 18.40 15.98 1.48
N ARG A 70 18.65 14.86 2.16
CA ARG A 70 19.87 14.04 2.00
C ARG A 70 20.00 13.45 0.59
N HIS A 71 18.89 13.28 -0.13
CA HIS A 71 18.87 12.64 -1.44
C HIS A 71 18.36 13.51 -2.58
N ALA A 72 18.22 14.82 -2.38
CA ALA A 72 17.72 15.75 -3.39
C ALA A 72 18.47 15.66 -4.73
N ASP A 73 19.79 15.45 -4.66
CA ASP A 73 20.68 15.33 -5.83
C ASP A 73 21.17 13.89 -6.06
N ASN A 74 20.52 12.88 -5.47
CA ASN A 74 20.93 11.47 -5.59
C ASN A 74 20.17 10.78 -6.74
N PRO A 75 20.79 10.56 -7.92
CA PRO A 75 20.09 9.97 -9.06
C PRO A 75 19.53 8.57 -8.75
N LEU A 76 20.24 7.80 -7.93
CA LEU A 76 19.84 6.46 -7.52
C LEU A 76 18.54 6.48 -6.71
N ALA A 77 18.36 7.48 -5.84
CA ALA A 77 17.13 7.66 -5.04
C ALA A 77 15.95 8.17 -5.88
N HIS A 78 16.24 8.81 -7.01
CA HIS A 78 15.28 9.31 -7.99
C HIS A 78 15.06 8.35 -9.17
N GLY A 79 15.24 7.05 -8.94
CA GLY A 79 14.94 6.02 -9.93
C GLY A 79 15.99 5.84 -11.02
N GLN A 80 17.05 6.66 -11.07
CA GLN A 80 18.10 6.59 -12.09
C GLN A 80 19.21 5.65 -11.64
N THR A 81 19.00 4.36 -11.89
CA THR A 81 20.00 3.33 -11.61
C THR A 81 20.78 2.94 -12.86
N GLN A 82 22.10 2.81 -12.73
CA GLN A 82 22.96 2.16 -13.73
C GLN A 82 23.28 0.71 -13.34
N ARG A 83 22.62 0.17 -12.30
CA ARG A 83 22.91 -1.19 -11.81
C ARG A 83 22.61 -2.21 -12.89
N TYR A 84 23.67 -2.80 -13.42
CA TYR A 84 23.57 -3.94 -14.30
C TYR A 84 22.99 -5.13 -13.55
N ARG A 85 21.88 -5.68 -14.05
CA ARG A 85 21.21 -6.79 -13.37
C ARG A 85 20.81 -7.89 -14.32
N PHE A 86 21.32 -9.08 -14.03
CA PHE A 86 20.90 -10.31 -14.66
C PHE A 86 19.45 -10.60 -14.30
N LYS A 87 18.62 -10.86 -15.32
CA LYS A 87 17.30 -11.44 -15.09
C LYS A 87 17.43 -12.95 -15.21
N LEU A 88 17.25 -13.66 -14.09
CA LEU A 88 17.03 -15.10 -14.12
C LEU A 88 15.52 -15.35 -14.21
N SER A 89 15.02 -15.69 -15.39
CA SER A 89 13.62 -16.05 -15.58
C SER A 89 13.52 -17.56 -15.77
N ARG A 90 12.97 -18.27 -14.78
CA ARG A 90 12.66 -19.70 -14.88
C ARG A 90 11.21 -19.85 -15.28
N ASN A 91 10.96 -20.32 -16.51
CA ASN A 91 9.61 -20.73 -16.92
C ASN A 91 9.47 -22.23 -16.66
N PRO A 92 8.72 -22.66 -15.62
CA PRO A 92 8.58 -24.07 -15.27
C PRO A 92 7.90 -24.90 -16.37
N TYR A 93 7.16 -24.27 -17.28
CA TYR A 93 6.49 -24.94 -18.40
C TYR A 93 7.35 -25.06 -19.66
N LYS A 94 8.50 -24.37 -19.73
CA LYS A 94 9.35 -24.35 -20.93
C LYS A 94 10.76 -24.90 -20.73
N ASN A 95 11.12 -25.39 -19.54
CA ASN A 95 12.47 -25.89 -19.19
C ASN A 95 13.62 -25.02 -19.77
N ARG A 96 13.42 -23.71 -19.81
CA ARG A 96 14.37 -22.75 -20.36
C ARG A 96 14.68 -21.70 -19.31
N ILE A 97 15.96 -21.59 -18.99
CA ILE A 97 16.52 -20.46 -18.25
C ILE A 97 16.84 -19.40 -19.30
N LYS A 98 16.13 -18.27 -19.25
CA LYS A 98 16.50 -17.12 -20.07
C LYS A 98 17.45 -16.26 -19.23
N LEU A 99 18.73 -16.26 -19.61
CA LEU A 99 19.69 -15.26 -19.14
C LEU A 99 19.60 -14.08 -20.11
N GLY A 100 19.19 -12.94 -19.60
CA GLY A 100 19.07 -11.72 -20.38
C GLY A 100 19.66 -10.54 -19.62
N GLU A 101 20.41 -9.74 -20.35
CA GLU A 101 20.90 -8.43 -19.91
C GLU A 101 19.74 -7.45 -20.03
N ARG A 102 19.38 -6.78 -18.94
CA ARG A 102 18.46 -5.64 -19.01
C ARG A 102 19.21 -4.42 -18.51
N ALA A 103 19.33 -3.43 -19.38
CA ALA A 103 19.55 -2.06 -18.95
C ALA A 103 18.29 -1.61 -18.20
N TRP A 104 18.25 -1.85 -16.89
CA TRP A 104 17.21 -1.37 -16.00
C TRP A 104 17.39 0.13 -15.69
N GLY A 105 17.83 0.90 -16.68
CA GLY A 105 17.98 2.35 -16.56
C GLY A 105 16.61 2.99 -16.38
N ALA A 106 16.46 3.76 -15.31
CA ALA A 106 15.29 4.55 -14.96
C ALA A 106 13.97 3.75 -14.76
N GLY A 107 13.39 3.83 -13.56
CA GLY A 107 12.03 3.35 -13.34
C GLY A 107 11.55 3.45 -11.91
N PHE A 108 10.22 3.38 -11.73
CA PHE A 108 9.56 3.54 -10.42
C PHE A 108 10.12 2.59 -9.35
N ARG A 109 10.62 1.42 -9.74
CA ARG A 109 11.16 0.42 -8.81
C ARG A 109 12.33 0.92 -7.97
N TRP A 110 13.03 1.95 -8.41
CA TRP A 110 14.16 2.57 -7.72
C TRP A 110 13.86 4.02 -7.29
N ASP A 111 12.61 4.47 -7.38
CA ASP A 111 12.25 5.83 -7.01
C ASP A 111 11.95 5.91 -5.50
N ALA A 112 13.01 5.80 -4.71
CA ALA A 112 12.94 5.77 -3.25
C ALA A 112 12.25 7.00 -2.68
N VAL A 113 12.53 8.19 -3.25
CA VAL A 113 11.93 9.46 -2.81
C VAL A 113 10.42 9.45 -3.02
N ARG A 114 9.93 9.01 -4.20
CA ARG A 114 8.49 8.89 -4.45
C ARG A 114 7.79 7.98 -3.44
N PHE A 115 8.38 6.83 -3.11
CA PHE A 115 7.74 5.86 -2.21
C PHE A 115 7.90 6.19 -0.72
N ALA A 116 8.83 7.07 -0.35
CA ALA A 116 9.04 7.49 1.04
C ALA A 116 7.81 8.21 1.64
N HIS A 117 7.06 8.98 0.85
CA HIS A 117 5.91 9.76 1.35
C HIS A 117 4.86 8.86 2.01
N LYS A 118 4.54 7.73 1.36
CA LYS A 118 3.63 6.71 1.89
C LYS A 118 4.22 6.02 3.12
N ALA A 119 5.48 5.62 3.06
CA ALA A 119 6.14 4.91 4.15
C ALA A 119 6.13 5.75 5.44
N PHE A 120 6.54 7.02 5.37
CA PHE A 120 6.57 7.91 6.52
C PHE A 120 5.17 8.28 7.04
N ALA A 121 4.17 8.42 6.17
CA ALA A 121 2.78 8.59 6.61
C ALA A 121 2.29 7.38 7.44
N ILE A 122 2.62 6.15 7.03
CA ILE A 122 2.32 4.93 7.78
C ILE A 122 3.07 4.92 9.11
N PHE A 123 4.37 5.21 9.13
CA PHE A 123 5.18 5.20 10.35
C PHE A 123 4.66 6.20 11.38
N HIS A 124 4.39 7.43 10.97
CA HIS A 124 3.84 8.44 11.86
C HIS A 124 2.44 8.06 12.36
N ALA A 125 1.55 7.58 11.47
CA ALA A 125 0.21 7.16 11.88
C ALA A 125 0.24 6.00 12.88
N ALA A 126 1.09 5.00 12.65
CA ALA A 126 1.22 3.85 13.56
C ALA A 126 1.74 4.23 14.95
N LYS A 127 2.56 5.27 15.06
CA LYS A 127 3.07 5.80 16.33
C LYS A 127 2.08 6.67 17.09
N THR A 128 1.12 7.29 16.39
CA THR A 128 0.30 8.38 16.94
C THR A 128 -1.18 8.10 17.02
N CYS A 129 -1.71 7.13 16.25
CA CYS A 129 -3.08 6.68 16.40
C CYS A 129 -3.22 5.77 17.63
N ASP A 130 -4.42 5.74 18.23
CA ASP A 130 -4.72 4.91 19.40
C ASP A 130 -5.48 3.61 19.03
N SER A 131 -5.60 3.31 17.73
CA SER A 131 -6.33 2.13 17.28
C SER A 131 -5.56 0.83 17.48
N ASP A 132 -6.28 -0.28 17.61
CA ASP A 132 -5.67 -1.62 17.66
C ASP A 132 -5.12 -2.06 16.30
N VAL A 133 -5.77 -1.63 15.22
CA VAL A 133 -5.39 -1.93 13.84
C VAL A 133 -5.32 -0.65 13.02
N LEU A 134 -4.21 -0.45 12.33
CA LEU A 134 -4.05 0.61 11.34
C LEU A 134 -4.14 0.00 9.94
N ILE A 135 -5.02 0.52 9.09
CA ILE A 135 -5.19 0.07 7.71
C ILE A 135 -4.65 1.14 6.78
N TRP A 136 -3.62 0.82 6.01
CA TRP A 136 -3.21 1.64 4.88
C TRP A 136 -4.13 1.39 3.69
N VAL A 137 -4.56 2.48 3.02
CA VAL A 137 -5.23 2.42 1.72
C VAL A 137 -4.63 3.46 0.76
N ASP A 138 -4.25 3.05 -0.45
CA ASP A 138 -3.79 3.98 -1.49
C ASP A 138 -4.92 4.96 -1.88
N ALA A 139 -4.58 6.24 -2.05
CA ALA A 139 -5.56 7.30 -2.29
C ALA A 139 -6.32 7.15 -3.63
N ASP A 140 -5.85 6.35 -4.58
CA ASP A 140 -6.56 5.99 -5.81
C ASP A 140 -7.47 4.75 -5.62
N SER A 141 -8.10 4.66 -4.45
CA SER A 141 -9.13 3.67 -4.13
C SER A 141 -10.52 4.29 -4.15
N LEU A 142 -11.53 3.48 -4.46
CA LEU A 142 -12.94 3.85 -4.46
C LEU A 142 -13.71 2.88 -3.58
N PHE A 143 -14.59 3.39 -2.72
CA PHE A 143 -15.49 2.55 -1.92
C PHE A 143 -16.92 2.63 -2.47
N PHE A 144 -17.61 1.50 -2.50
CA PHE A 144 -18.98 1.42 -3.03
C PHE A 144 -19.93 0.62 -2.13
N ALA A 145 -19.42 0.04 -1.05
CA ALA A 145 -20.20 -0.59 0.00
C ALA A 145 -19.47 -0.48 1.35
N ALA A 146 -20.19 -0.73 2.43
CA ALA A 146 -19.60 -0.79 3.76
C ALA A 146 -18.90 -2.14 3.99
N PRO A 147 -17.63 -2.18 4.44
CA PRO A 147 -17.06 -3.42 4.95
C PRO A 147 -17.80 -3.82 6.22
N ARG A 148 -18.13 -5.11 6.37
CA ARG A 148 -18.67 -5.60 7.64
C ARG A 148 -17.58 -5.68 8.71
N TRP A 149 -17.97 -5.65 9.97
CA TRP A 149 -17.00 -5.71 11.06
C TRP A 149 -16.23 -7.03 11.13
N ASP A 150 -16.89 -8.15 10.82
CA ASP A 150 -16.21 -9.45 10.68
C ASP A 150 -15.16 -9.44 9.55
N GLU A 151 -15.42 -8.70 8.46
CA GLU A 151 -14.45 -8.54 7.38
C GLU A 151 -13.24 -7.70 7.84
N LEU A 152 -13.46 -6.61 8.56
CA LEU A 152 -12.38 -5.80 9.15
C LEU A 152 -11.50 -6.59 10.10
N GLU A 153 -12.11 -7.33 11.04
CA GLU A 153 -11.40 -8.21 11.98
C GLU A 153 -10.60 -9.30 11.25
N SER A 154 -11.11 -9.80 10.12
CA SER A 154 -10.44 -10.83 9.33
C SER A 154 -9.22 -10.33 8.55
N PHE A 155 -9.10 -9.02 8.29
CA PHE A 155 -7.97 -8.47 7.52
C PHE A 155 -6.62 -8.73 8.19
N VAL A 156 -6.58 -8.73 9.51
CA VAL A 156 -5.42 -9.16 10.29
C VAL A 156 -5.91 -9.88 11.53
N PRO A 157 -5.86 -11.23 11.59
CA PRO A 157 -6.20 -11.97 12.80
C PRO A 157 -5.34 -11.54 14.00
N PRO A 158 -5.82 -11.70 15.25
CA PRO A 158 -5.10 -11.23 16.44
C PRO A 158 -3.69 -11.81 16.62
N ASP A 159 -3.44 -13.02 16.12
CA ASP A 159 -2.15 -13.70 16.17
C ASP A 159 -1.23 -13.41 14.98
N CYS A 160 -1.66 -12.52 14.08
CA CYS A 160 -0.86 -12.04 12.96
C CYS A 160 -0.41 -10.59 13.19
N PHE A 161 0.83 -10.28 12.81
CA PHE A 161 1.38 -8.92 12.91
C PHE A 161 0.90 -8.02 11.76
N VAL A 162 0.70 -8.60 10.58
CA VAL A 162 0.26 -7.86 9.39
C VAL A 162 -0.65 -8.69 8.50
N GLY A 163 -1.65 -8.05 7.94
CA GLY A 163 -2.48 -8.53 6.83
C GLY A 163 -2.09 -7.84 5.54
N HIS A 164 -1.86 -8.61 4.47
CA HIS A 164 -1.40 -8.08 3.19
C HIS A 164 -1.98 -8.85 2.01
N LEU A 165 -1.87 -8.28 0.81
CA LEU A 165 -2.31 -8.91 -0.43
C LEU A 165 -1.14 -9.61 -1.12
N GLN A 166 -0.98 -10.90 -0.87
CA GLN A 166 0.17 -11.65 -1.34
C GLN A 166 0.14 -11.83 -2.87
N ARG A 167 1.32 -11.72 -3.52
CA ARG A 167 1.51 -12.08 -4.94
C ARG A 167 2.86 -12.77 -5.16
N PRO A 168 3.02 -13.52 -6.27
CA PRO A 168 4.29 -14.17 -6.61
C PRO A 168 5.48 -13.23 -6.80
N THR A 169 5.26 -11.97 -7.22
CA THR A 169 6.34 -11.02 -7.49
C THR A 169 6.76 -10.24 -6.25
N TYR A 170 5.83 -9.43 -5.76
CA TYR A 170 5.92 -8.63 -4.54
C TYR A 170 4.50 -8.32 -4.09
N THR A 171 4.29 -8.17 -2.79
CA THR A 171 3.00 -7.82 -2.18
C THR A 171 2.30 -6.65 -2.89
N GLU A 172 0.97 -6.70 -3.05
CA GLU A 172 0.18 -5.52 -3.44
C GLU A 172 -0.02 -4.67 -2.18
N CYS A 173 0.53 -3.45 -2.19
CA CYS A 173 0.57 -2.59 -1.02
C CYS A 173 -0.46 -1.46 -1.04
N GLY A 174 -1.42 -1.46 -1.97
CA GLY A 174 -2.55 -0.54 -1.98
C GLY A 174 -3.53 -0.77 -0.84
N PHE A 175 -3.45 -1.93 -0.17
CA PHE A 175 -4.16 -2.20 1.07
C PHE A 175 -3.29 -3.05 2.01
N ILE A 176 -3.02 -2.58 3.23
CA ILE A 176 -2.27 -3.32 4.26
C ILE A 176 -2.92 -3.08 5.63
N ALA A 177 -3.09 -4.12 6.44
CA ALA A 177 -3.62 -4.01 7.80
C ALA A 177 -2.53 -4.36 8.83
N TYR A 178 -2.16 -3.40 9.67
CA TYR A 178 -1.14 -3.55 10.72
C TYR A 178 -1.79 -3.77 12.07
N ASN A 179 -1.49 -4.89 12.75
CA ASN A 179 -1.95 -5.14 14.11
C ASN A 179 -1.03 -4.43 15.11
N LEU A 180 -1.40 -3.22 15.54
CA LEU A 180 -0.55 -2.37 16.37
C LEU A 180 -0.35 -2.93 17.79
N ARG A 181 -1.19 -3.89 18.20
CA ARG A 181 -1.10 -4.60 19.48
C ARG A 181 -0.18 -5.82 19.45
N HIS A 182 0.26 -6.24 18.26
CA HIS A 182 1.23 -7.31 18.12
C HIS A 182 2.67 -6.74 18.16
N PRO A 183 3.57 -7.19 19.07
CA PRO A 183 4.91 -6.62 19.23
C PRO A 183 5.74 -6.60 17.94
N ALA A 184 5.68 -7.68 17.16
CA ALA A 184 6.41 -7.79 15.90
C ALA A 184 5.99 -6.75 14.83
N THR A 185 4.80 -6.16 14.94
CA THR A 185 4.37 -5.06 14.06
C THR A 185 5.22 -3.82 14.30
N GLN A 186 5.50 -3.52 15.58
CA GLN A 186 6.34 -2.37 15.95
C GLN A 186 7.78 -2.59 15.49
N GLU A 187 8.31 -3.80 15.66
CA GLU A 187 9.63 -4.18 15.18
C GLU A 187 9.74 -4.08 13.65
N MET A 188 8.73 -4.56 12.94
CA MET A 188 8.64 -4.47 11.47
C MET A 188 8.65 -3.01 11.00
N LEU A 189 7.79 -2.16 11.57
CA LEU A 189 7.69 -0.75 11.18
C LEU A 189 8.96 0.01 11.49
N ALA A 190 9.60 -0.24 12.65
CA ALA A 190 10.87 0.36 13.00
C ALA A 190 12.01 -0.11 12.06
N ALA A 191 12.03 -1.39 11.66
CA ALA A 191 12.98 -1.89 10.67
C ALA A 191 12.75 -1.25 9.29
N PHE A 192 11.49 -1.06 8.90
CA PHE A 192 11.16 -0.41 7.63
C PHE A 192 11.57 1.07 7.65
N GLU A 193 11.32 1.79 8.74
CA GLU A 193 11.74 3.17 8.92
C GLU A 193 13.27 3.31 8.84
N ARG A 194 14.02 2.41 9.49
CA ARG A 194 15.50 2.38 9.42
C ARG A 194 16.04 2.18 8.00
N LEU A 195 15.32 1.49 7.12
CA LEU A 195 15.74 1.39 5.71
C LEU A 195 15.84 2.77 5.05
N TYR A 196 14.97 3.71 5.43
CA TYR A 196 15.00 5.10 4.97
C TYR A 196 15.94 5.99 5.78
N THR A 197 15.86 5.94 7.12
CA THR A 197 16.63 6.88 7.96
C THR A 197 18.13 6.59 7.97
N GLU A 198 18.54 5.33 7.77
CA GLU A 198 19.94 4.88 7.75
C GLU A 198 20.44 4.52 6.35
N ASP A 199 19.68 4.84 5.31
CA ASP A 199 20.01 4.57 3.90
C ASP A 199 20.22 3.07 3.57
N GLY A 200 19.73 2.19 4.44
CA GLY A 200 19.81 0.74 4.28
C GLY A 200 19.11 0.25 3.00
N LEU A 201 18.05 0.94 2.56
CA LEU A 201 17.30 0.61 1.34
C LEU A 201 18.19 0.55 0.09
N PHE A 202 19.28 1.31 0.01
CA PHE A 202 20.14 1.29 -1.18
C PHE A 202 20.95 -0.01 -1.32
N ARG A 203 21.03 -0.83 -0.27
CA ARG A 203 21.61 -2.18 -0.33
C ARG A 203 20.64 -3.19 -0.94
N GLU A 204 19.35 -2.86 -0.99
CA GLU A 204 18.30 -3.74 -1.47
C GLU A 204 18.23 -3.83 -3.00
N TYR A 205 17.47 -4.83 -3.48
CA TYR A 205 17.25 -4.99 -4.91
C TYR A 205 16.39 -3.81 -5.44
N GLU A 206 15.19 -3.61 -4.93
CA GLU A 206 14.30 -2.52 -5.35
C GLU A 206 13.99 -1.61 -4.16
N PHE A 207 13.66 -0.34 -4.44
CA PHE A 207 13.47 0.71 -3.42
C PHE A 207 12.00 1.11 -3.24
N HIS A 208 11.11 0.53 -4.04
CA HIS A 208 9.69 0.81 -3.92
C HIS A 208 9.09 0.13 -2.68
N ASP A 209 8.00 0.71 -2.18
CA ASP A 209 7.31 0.33 -0.95
C ASP A 209 7.06 -1.19 -0.85
N ALA A 210 6.47 -1.80 -1.88
CA ALA A 210 6.12 -3.21 -1.85
C ALA A 210 7.32 -4.17 -1.77
N TYR A 211 8.48 -3.79 -2.33
CA TYR A 211 9.69 -4.62 -2.22
C TYR A 211 10.26 -4.53 -0.80
N LEU A 212 10.42 -3.31 -0.29
CA LEU A 212 10.97 -3.07 1.04
C LEU A 212 10.05 -3.63 2.14
N PHE A 213 8.72 -3.54 1.96
CA PHE A 213 7.74 -4.21 2.80
C PHE A 213 7.96 -5.72 2.86
N ASP A 214 8.17 -6.36 1.71
CA ASP A 214 8.44 -7.80 1.67
C ASP A 214 9.78 -8.18 2.31
N VAL A 215 10.80 -7.32 2.22
CA VAL A 215 12.09 -7.53 2.92
C VAL A 215 11.86 -7.61 4.42
N VAL A 216 11.24 -6.59 5.02
CA VAL A 216 11.04 -6.55 6.48
C VAL A 216 9.99 -7.55 6.97
N ARG A 217 8.92 -7.79 6.19
CA ARG A 217 7.91 -8.82 6.51
C ARG A 217 8.54 -10.20 6.60
N ARG A 218 9.38 -10.57 5.63
CA ARG A 218 10.02 -11.90 5.60
C ARG A 218 11.02 -12.09 6.74
N GLN A 219 11.72 -11.04 7.15
CA GLN A 219 12.60 -11.10 8.34
C GLN A 219 11.79 -11.43 9.60
N VAL A 220 10.64 -10.78 9.78
CA VAL A 220 9.73 -11.00 10.91
C VAL A 220 9.09 -12.41 10.86
N GLU A 221 8.74 -12.89 9.67
CA GLU A 221 8.26 -14.28 9.48
C GLU A 221 9.33 -15.32 9.78
N GLN A 222 10.58 -15.07 9.38
CA GLN A 222 11.73 -15.94 9.71
C GLN A 222 12.00 -15.99 11.21
N ALA A 223 11.64 -14.94 11.95
CA ALA A 223 11.66 -14.92 13.42
C ALA A 223 10.48 -15.67 14.06
N GLY A 224 9.57 -16.25 13.26
CA GLY A 224 8.48 -17.12 13.74
C GLY A 224 7.12 -16.44 13.88
N HIS A 225 6.99 -15.16 13.50
CA HIS A 225 5.72 -14.45 13.55
C HIS A 225 4.88 -14.67 12.28
N ARG A 226 3.56 -14.66 12.42
CA ARG A 226 2.65 -14.96 11.31
C ARG A 226 2.16 -13.68 10.62
N SER A 227 2.23 -13.63 9.30
CA SER A 227 1.45 -12.68 8.51
C SER A 227 0.19 -13.36 7.96
N HIS A 228 -0.78 -12.56 7.52
CA HIS A 228 -2.03 -13.03 6.94
C HIS A 228 -2.15 -12.59 5.47
N ASP A 229 -2.40 -13.54 4.58
CA ASP A 229 -2.75 -13.26 3.18
C ASP A 229 -4.25 -12.98 3.06
N ILE A 230 -4.61 -11.70 2.98
CA ILE A 230 -5.98 -11.20 2.77
C ILE A 230 -6.56 -11.73 1.45
N ALA A 231 -5.69 -12.05 0.49
CA ALA A 231 -6.06 -12.49 -0.83
C ALA A 231 -6.36 -14.00 -0.91
N GLU A 232 -6.11 -14.76 0.17
CA GLU A 232 -6.37 -16.21 0.25
C GLU A 232 -5.81 -16.98 -0.97
N GLY A 233 -4.59 -16.62 -1.40
CA GLY A 233 -3.90 -17.22 -2.54
C GLY A 233 -4.34 -16.74 -3.93
N ILE A 234 -5.38 -15.89 -4.05
CA ILE A 234 -5.88 -15.42 -5.36
C ILE A 234 -4.80 -14.66 -6.15
N GLY A 235 -3.84 -14.02 -5.47
CA GLY A 235 -2.73 -13.31 -6.09
C GLY A 235 -1.81 -14.18 -6.93
N ALA A 236 -1.87 -15.52 -6.80
CA ALA A 236 -1.17 -16.45 -7.69
C ALA A 236 -1.70 -16.41 -9.14
N ARG A 237 -2.96 -16.03 -9.34
CA ARG A 237 -3.61 -15.97 -10.67
C ARG A 237 -4.14 -14.58 -11.06
N ALA A 238 -4.47 -13.73 -10.10
CA ALA A 238 -5.01 -12.40 -10.34
C ALA A 238 -3.90 -11.34 -10.38
N LYS A 239 -3.75 -10.64 -11.51
CA LYS A 239 -2.86 -9.46 -11.61
C LYS A 239 -3.38 -8.32 -10.74
N HIS A 240 -4.69 -8.08 -10.79
CA HIS A 240 -5.38 -7.10 -9.96
C HIS A 240 -5.92 -7.79 -8.70
N VAL A 241 -5.01 -8.14 -7.79
CA VAL A 241 -5.31 -9.00 -6.63
C VAL A 241 -6.37 -8.39 -5.71
N LEU A 242 -6.40 -7.08 -5.53
CA LEU A 242 -7.30 -6.39 -4.60
C LEU A 242 -8.76 -6.64 -4.97
N ILE A 243 -9.16 -6.30 -6.20
CA ILE A 243 -10.53 -6.49 -6.67
C ILE A 243 -10.89 -7.96 -6.89
N ASN A 244 -9.94 -8.89 -6.76
CA ASN A 244 -10.19 -10.32 -6.84
C ASN A 244 -10.18 -11.02 -5.47
N SER A 245 -9.76 -10.31 -4.41
CA SER A 245 -9.84 -10.73 -3.01
C SER A 245 -11.18 -10.33 -2.37
N ARG A 246 -11.42 -10.67 -1.10
CA ARG A 246 -12.61 -10.18 -0.38
C ARG A 246 -12.78 -8.65 -0.39
N LEU A 247 -11.70 -7.87 -0.57
CA LEU A 247 -11.77 -6.40 -0.67
C LEU A 247 -12.63 -5.92 -1.84
N GLY A 248 -12.64 -6.65 -2.96
CA GLY A 248 -13.49 -6.33 -4.11
C GLY A 248 -15.01 -6.42 -3.86
N ARG A 249 -15.43 -6.77 -2.64
CA ARG A 249 -16.85 -6.71 -2.23
C ARG A 249 -17.32 -5.30 -1.92
N PHE A 250 -16.39 -4.40 -1.61
CA PHE A 250 -16.73 -3.06 -1.15
C PHE A 250 -15.79 -1.97 -1.67
N MET A 251 -14.65 -2.33 -2.27
CA MET A 251 -13.71 -1.36 -2.83
C MET A 251 -13.10 -1.77 -4.17
N ASP A 252 -12.69 -0.75 -4.92
CA ASP A 252 -11.92 -0.83 -6.15
C ASP A 252 -10.61 -0.05 -5.98
N HIS A 253 -9.55 -0.47 -6.66
CA HIS A 253 -8.28 0.24 -6.70
C HIS A 253 -7.99 0.61 -8.15
N VAL A 254 -8.25 1.87 -8.47
CA VAL A 254 -8.34 2.40 -9.85
C VAL A 254 -6.97 2.82 -10.40
N LYS A 255 -5.97 1.97 -10.21
CA LYS A 255 -4.58 2.25 -10.60
C LYS A 255 -4.35 2.20 -12.11
N GLY A 256 -3.46 3.09 -12.58
CA GLY A 256 -3.03 3.17 -13.99
C GLY A 256 -4.12 3.80 -14.87
N GLY A 257 -4.35 3.27 -16.08
CA GLY A 257 -5.39 3.79 -16.98
C GLY A 257 -6.84 3.69 -16.45
N ARG A 258 -7.03 3.07 -15.27
CA ARG A 258 -8.31 3.02 -14.55
C ARG A 258 -8.62 4.33 -13.82
N LYS A 259 -7.64 5.20 -13.60
CA LYS A 259 -7.85 6.51 -12.96
C LYS A 259 -8.81 7.36 -13.78
N ASP A 260 -8.56 7.41 -15.09
CA ASP A 260 -9.38 8.12 -16.06
C ASP A 260 -10.79 7.51 -16.19
N ALA A 261 -10.88 6.17 -16.22
CA ALA A 261 -12.16 5.47 -16.27
C ALA A 261 -12.96 5.59 -14.96
N GLY A 262 -12.27 5.78 -13.83
CA GLY A 262 -12.86 5.82 -12.50
C GLY A 262 -13.32 4.47 -11.95
N HIS A 263 -13.08 3.36 -12.67
CA HIS A 263 -13.40 2.00 -12.25
C HIS A 263 -12.44 0.99 -12.91
N SER A 264 -12.29 -0.19 -12.31
CA SER A 264 -11.68 -1.36 -12.94
C SER A 264 -12.64 -1.96 -13.98
N GLY A 265 -12.09 -2.53 -15.05
CA GLY A 265 -12.87 -3.14 -16.12
C GLY A 265 -13.21 -4.60 -15.82
N ARG A 266 -14.20 -5.16 -16.52
CA ARG A 266 -14.58 -6.59 -16.33
C ARG A 266 -13.43 -7.55 -16.60
N ASN A 267 -12.53 -7.20 -17.52
CA ASN A 267 -11.35 -8.00 -17.85
C ASN A 267 -10.30 -8.07 -16.72
N ASP A 268 -10.45 -7.27 -15.66
CA ASP A 268 -9.60 -7.34 -14.49
C ASP A 268 -10.06 -8.40 -13.47
N LEU A 269 -11.30 -8.90 -13.61
CA LEU A 269 -11.89 -9.91 -12.72
C LEU A 269 -11.57 -11.33 -13.20
N VAL A 270 -11.11 -12.16 -12.26
CA VAL A 270 -10.91 -13.61 -12.41
C VAL A 270 -11.81 -14.42 -11.46
N VAL A 271 -12.65 -13.72 -10.69
CA VAL A 271 -13.70 -14.27 -9.83
C VAL A 271 -15.05 -13.72 -10.30
N ASP A 272 -16.11 -14.50 -10.12
CA ASP A 272 -17.47 -14.01 -10.33
C ASP A 272 -17.84 -13.03 -9.21
N ARG A 273 -18.32 -11.84 -9.60
CA ARG A 273 -18.70 -10.77 -8.70
C ARG A 273 -20.13 -10.34 -8.97
N ARG A 274 -20.91 -10.25 -7.90
CA ARG A 274 -22.37 -10.03 -7.95
C ARG A 274 -22.79 -8.69 -7.38
N GLU A 275 -21.84 -7.95 -6.81
CA GLU A 275 -22.05 -6.63 -6.28
C GLU A 275 -22.42 -5.68 -7.44
N ALA A 276 -23.45 -4.86 -7.27
CA ALA A 276 -24.01 -4.01 -8.33
C ALA A 276 -22.98 -3.09 -9.01
N TYR A 277 -21.94 -2.70 -8.26
CA TYR A 277 -20.81 -1.94 -8.78
C TYR A 277 -20.16 -2.58 -10.02
N TRP A 278 -19.99 -3.91 -10.01
CA TRP A 278 -19.33 -4.65 -11.10
C TRP A 278 -20.20 -4.87 -12.33
N ALA A 279 -21.51 -4.60 -12.25
CA ALA A 279 -22.42 -4.74 -13.38
C ALA A 279 -22.21 -3.66 -14.45
N ASN A 280 -21.69 -2.49 -14.05
CA ASN A 280 -21.43 -1.35 -14.94
C ASN A 280 -19.96 -1.24 -15.38
N SER A 281 -19.11 -2.19 -14.97
CA SER A 281 -17.73 -2.27 -15.41
C SER A 281 -17.69 -2.79 -16.85
N ALA A 282 -17.82 -1.90 -17.83
CA ALA A 282 -17.67 -2.23 -19.25
C ALA A 282 -16.27 -2.82 -19.56
#